data_AF-A0A7X7XKY4-F1
#
_entry.id   AF-A0A7X7XKY4-F1
#
_cell.length_a   1.000
_cell.length_b   1.000
_cell.length_c   1.000
_cell.angle_alpha   90.00
_cell.angle_beta   90.00
_cell.angle_gamma   90.00
#
_symmetry.space_group_name_H-M   'P 1'
#
loop_
_entity.id
_entity.type
_entity.pdbx_description
1 polymer ?
#
loop_
_entity_poly.entity_id
_entity_poly.type
_entity_poly.pdbx_seq_one_letter_code
_entity_poly.pdbx_strand_id
1 'polypeptide(L)'
;MSPARRRAAGLLCAAALVGGLSACQAPAGPSASPLSEGGPDAAAPSSAAPSQRPGTPGPTATQGRVASGELRSLSVPAVGFAAKVFPLTVAQMGGAIDPPTYTAGRPSLPVRVADRGVQPASDAADTVYVGCHTSARNGADRYPCNVLIRRVAPGDRIVATTDAGTLTYTVTHTRSIAYGDFAGDEETWRVQPRRLVFVMCDIVDGRGNGANWVVYAEVP
;
A
#
# COMPACT_ATOMS: atom_id res chain seq x y z
N MET A 1 43.85 30.31 41.67
CA MET A 1 44.84 29.27 41.34
C MET A 1 44.21 28.31 40.33
N SER A 2 44.53 28.48 39.05
CA SER A 2 44.28 27.48 37.99
C SER A 2 45.51 26.59 37.85
N PRO A 3 45.35 25.30 37.47
CA PRO A 3 45.66 24.83 36.11
C PRO A 3 44.64 23.75 35.67
N ALA A 4 44.57 23.18 34.47
CA ALA A 4 45.11 23.43 33.14
C ALA A 4 44.19 22.64 32.17
N ARG A 5 44.07 23.13 30.95
CA ARG A 5 43.38 22.49 29.83
C ARG A 5 44.08 21.20 29.41
N ARG A 6 43.32 20.19 28.94
CA ARG A 6 43.75 19.30 27.86
C ARG A 6 42.61 19.09 26.87
N ARG A 7 42.82 19.60 25.65
CA ARG A 7 42.10 19.22 24.43
C ARG A 7 42.67 17.88 23.96
N ALA A 8 41.82 16.98 23.50
CA ALA A 8 42.23 15.92 22.58
C ALA A 8 41.24 15.90 21.42
N ALA A 9 41.77 16.20 20.23
CA ALA A 9 41.15 15.98 18.94
C ALA A 9 41.45 14.54 18.48
N GLY A 10 40.58 14.01 17.63
CA GLY A 10 40.75 12.74 16.92
C GLY A 10 39.42 11.99 16.89
N LEU A 11 38.94 11.42 15.79
CA LEU A 11 39.52 11.23 14.47
C LEU A 11 38.33 10.94 13.53
N LEU A 12 38.37 11.47 12.31
CA LEU A 12 37.51 11.05 11.21
C LEU A 12 37.72 9.57 10.90
N CYS A 13 36.63 8.81 10.77
CA CYS A 13 36.58 7.60 9.94
C CYS A 13 35.29 7.65 9.11
N ALA A 14 35.41 8.23 7.92
CA ALA A 14 34.45 8.04 6.84
C ALA A 14 34.58 6.60 6.33
N ALA A 15 33.61 5.75 6.66
CA ALA A 15 33.49 4.44 6.04
C ALA A 15 32.69 4.60 4.73
N ALA A 16 33.41 4.66 3.62
CA ALA A 16 32.86 4.53 2.28
C ALA A 16 32.35 3.09 2.08
N LEU A 17 31.03 2.91 1.98
CA LEU A 17 30.42 1.68 1.50
C LEU A 17 30.37 1.71 -0.02
N VAL A 18 31.39 1.11 -0.62
CA VAL A 18 31.47 0.75 -2.03
C VAL A 18 30.99 -0.69 -2.19
N GLY A 19 30.05 -0.94 -3.12
CA GLY A 19 29.68 -2.27 -3.60
C GLY A 19 28.23 -2.68 -3.25
N GLY A 20 27.37 -3.10 -4.17
CA GLY A 20 27.52 -3.37 -5.60
C GLY A 20 26.15 -3.27 -6.28
N LEU A 21 26.10 -2.47 -7.35
CA LEU A 21 24.97 -2.42 -8.25
C LEU A 21 25.00 -3.69 -9.09
N SER A 22 24.14 -4.66 -8.74
CA SER A 22 23.94 -5.85 -9.56
C SER A 22 23.21 -5.43 -10.83
N ALA A 23 23.96 -5.47 -11.94
CA ALA A 23 23.54 -5.06 -13.27
C ALA A 23 22.35 -5.88 -13.79
N CYS A 24 21.32 -5.18 -14.28
CA CYS A 24 20.39 -5.73 -15.26
C CYS A 24 20.80 -5.22 -16.64
N GLN A 25 21.48 -6.07 -17.41
CA GLN A 25 21.73 -5.86 -18.84
C GLN A 25 20.41 -5.91 -19.61
N ALA A 26 20.21 -4.95 -20.52
CA ALA A 26 19.13 -4.97 -21.51
C ALA A 26 19.70 -5.42 -22.86
N PRO A 27 19.05 -6.37 -23.56
CA PRO A 27 19.32 -6.55 -24.99
C PRO A 27 18.51 -5.54 -25.82
N ALA A 28 19.20 -4.95 -26.79
CA ALA A 28 18.64 -4.17 -27.88
C ALA A 28 18.18 -5.09 -29.02
N GLY A 29 17.12 -4.71 -29.75
CA GLY A 29 16.76 -5.30 -31.04
C GLY A 29 15.36 -4.89 -31.55
N PRO A 30 15.13 -4.85 -32.88
CA PRO A 30 14.52 -3.67 -33.52
C PRO A 30 13.14 -3.87 -34.20
N SER A 31 12.55 -2.72 -34.58
CA SER A 31 11.72 -2.39 -35.76
C SER A 31 10.64 -3.34 -36.29
N ALA A 32 9.40 -2.83 -36.41
CA ALA A 32 8.77 -2.37 -37.67
C ALA A 32 7.22 -2.55 -37.64
N SER A 33 6.50 -1.51 -38.06
CA SER A 33 5.07 -1.54 -38.43
C SER A 33 4.87 -2.11 -39.85
N PRO A 34 3.63 -2.46 -40.26
CA PRO A 34 2.85 -1.47 -41.00
C PRO A 34 1.32 -1.47 -40.79
N LEU A 35 0.76 -0.39 -41.34
CA LEU A 35 -0.64 0.01 -41.52
C LEU A 35 -1.53 -1.03 -42.23
N SER A 36 -2.84 -0.97 -41.96
CA SER A 36 -3.86 -1.38 -42.92
C SER A 36 -5.07 -0.44 -42.87
N GLU A 37 -5.30 0.24 -43.99
CA GLU A 37 -6.44 1.09 -44.35
C GLU A 37 -7.50 0.28 -45.13
N GLY A 38 -8.74 0.77 -45.09
CA GLY A 38 -9.89 0.33 -45.90
C GLY A 38 -11.09 0.07 -45.00
N GLY A 39 -12.23 0.76 -45.07
CA GLY A 39 -12.89 1.58 -46.08
C GLY A 39 -14.40 1.52 -45.75
N PRO A 40 -15.23 2.49 -46.17
CA PRO A 40 -16.41 2.89 -45.40
C PRO A 40 -17.71 2.19 -45.82
N ASP A 41 -18.69 2.13 -44.92
CA ASP A 41 -20.10 2.16 -45.31
C ASP A 41 -20.96 2.89 -44.27
N ALA A 42 -21.94 3.64 -44.77
CA ALA A 42 -22.68 4.68 -44.06
C ALA A 42 -24.17 4.31 -43.87
N ALA A 43 -24.82 5.08 -42.97
CA ALA A 43 -26.25 5.16 -42.65
C ALA A 43 -26.74 4.17 -41.55
N ALA A 44 -27.54 4.54 -40.55
CA ALA A 44 -28.37 5.72 -40.27
C ALA A 44 -28.62 5.84 -38.73
N PRO A 45 -29.13 6.98 -38.20
CA PRO A 45 -29.33 7.16 -36.77
C PRO A 45 -30.71 6.63 -36.34
N SER A 46 -30.74 5.77 -35.31
CA SER A 46 -31.99 5.40 -34.63
C SER A 46 -31.92 5.90 -33.18
N SER A 47 -32.61 7.01 -32.96
CA SER A 47 -32.81 7.65 -31.67
C SER A 47 -33.93 6.90 -30.93
N ALA A 48 -33.58 6.11 -29.92
CA ALA A 48 -34.53 5.58 -28.95
C ALA A 48 -34.13 6.09 -27.55
N ALA A 49 -35.06 6.81 -26.92
CA ALA A 49 -34.91 7.47 -25.64
C ALA A 49 -34.67 6.49 -24.46
N PRO A 50 -33.99 6.91 -23.39
CA PRO A 50 -33.69 6.07 -22.25
C PRO A 50 -34.90 5.95 -21.31
N SER A 51 -35.48 4.75 -21.18
CA SER A 51 -36.36 4.41 -20.07
C SER A 51 -35.52 4.05 -18.84
N GLN A 52 -34.96 5.08 -18.18
CA GLN A 52 -34.44 4.91 -16.82
C GLN A 52 -35.61 4.90 -15.85
N ARG A 53 -35.92 3.69 -15.36
CA ARG A 53 -36.76 3.51 -14.17
C ARG A 53 -36.01 4.15 -12.99
N PRO A 54 -36.67 4.95 -12.13
CA PRO A 54 -36.07 5.38 -10.87
C PRO A 54 -35.80 4.14 -10.02
N GLY A 55 -34.54 3.72 -9.97
CA GLY A 55 -34.09 2.76 -8.98
C GLY A 55 -34.14 3.43 -7.62
N THR A 56 -35.03 2.92 -6.76
CA THR A 56 -35.12 3.31 -5.35
C THR A 56 -33.71 3.40 -4.74
N PRO A 57 -33.35 4.49 -4.05
CA PRO A 57 -32.11 4.53 -3.27
C PRO A 57 -32.12 3.33 -2.33
N GLY A 58 -31.17 2.41 -2.51
CA GLY A 58 -30.97 1.32 -1.57
C GLY A 58 -30.74 1.92 -0.18
N PRO A 59 -31.26 1.31 0.90
CA PRO A 59 -31.04 1.82 2.24
C PRO A 59 -29.54 1.96 2.46
N THR A 60 -29.10 3.18 2.79
CA THR A 60 -27.74 3.40 3.28
C THR A 60 -27.66 2.62 4.58
N ALA A 61 -27.04 1.44 4.53
CA ALA A 61 -26.81 0.65 5.72
C ALA A 61 -25.89 1.47 6.63
N THR A 62 -26.46 2.11 7.65
CA THR A 62 -25.69 2.68 8.75
C THR A 62 -24.90 1.52 9.35
N GLN A 63 -23.59 1.47 9.07
CA GLN A 63 -22.74 0.47 9.68
C GLN A 63 -22.80 0.69 11.19
N GLY A 64 -23.24 -0.33 11.93
CA GLY A 64 -23.23 -0.29 13.39
C GLY A 64 -21.82 -0.03 13.90
N ARG A 65 -21.71 0.57 15.10
CA ARG A 65 -20.41 0.80 15.74
C ARG A 65 -19.70 -0.55 15.90
N VAL A 66 -18.48 -0.65 15.38
CA VAL A 66 -17.59 -1.80 15.54
C VAL A 66 -16.63 -1.49 16.68
N ALA A 67 -16.59 -2.38 17.68
CA ALA A 67 -15.64 -2.28 18.79
C ALA A 67 -14.20 -2.53 18.30
N SER A 68 -13.22 -2.21 19.15
CA SER A 68 -11.81 -2.55 18.88
C SER A 68 -11.63 -4.06 18.71
N GLY A 69 -10.98 -4.46 17.63
CA GLY A 69 -10.75 -5.87 17.31
C GLY A 69 -9.49 -6.10 16.50
N GLU A 70 -8.96 -7.32 16.53
CA GLU A 70 -7.78 -7.68 15.76
C GLU A 70 -8.12 -7.82 14.27
N LEU A 71 -7.28 -7.28 13.39
CA LEU A 71 -7.50 -7.31 11.95
C LEU A 71 -7.24 -8.72 11.41
N ARG A 72 -8.26 -9.34 10.81
CA ARG A 72 -8.20 -10.72 10.30
C ARG A 72 -8.07 -10.79 8.79
N SER A 73 -8.66 -9.85 8.08
CA SER A 73 -8.52 -9.73 6.62
C SER A 73 -8.79 -8.32 6.13
N LEU A 74 -8.23 -8.02 4.96
CA LEU A 74 -8.51 -6.83 4.18
C LEU A 74 -8.98 -7.23 2.78
N SER A 75 -9.89 -6.45 2.22
CA SER A 75 -10.19 -6.47 0.79
C SER A 75 -10.33 -5.06 0.22
N VAL A 76 -9.97 -4.92 -1.05
CA VAL A 76 -10.18 -3.69 -1.84
C VAL A 76 -10.91 -4.13 -3.11
N PRO A 77 -12.26 -4.15 -3.10
CA PRO A 77 -13.04 -4.74 -4.18
C PRO A 77 -12.77 -4.12 -5.55
N ALA A 78 -12.53 -2.80 -5.60
CA ALA A 78 -12.27 -2.06 -6.84
C ALA A 78 -11.08 -2.61 -7.65
N VAL A 79 -10.13 -3.27 -6.99
CA VAL A 79 -8.92 -3.83 -7.63
C VAL A 79 -8.79 -5.35 -7.46
N GLY A 80 -9.85 -6.01 -6.97
CA GLY A 80 -9.87 -7.47 -6.77
C GLY A 80 -8.91 -7.97 -5.68
N PHE A 81 -8.47 -7.11 -4.76
CA PHE A 81 -7.60 -7.52 -3.65
C PHE A 81 -8.41 -8.15 -2.52
N ALA A 82 -7.96 -9.30 -2.02
CA ALA A 82 -8.42 -9.87 -0.76
C ALA A 82 -7.29 -10.71 -0.14
N ALA A 83 -7.00 -10.48 1.14
CA ALA A 83 -5.95 -11.21 1.85
C ALA A 83 -6.25 -11.34 3.35
N LYS A 84 -5.76 -12.43 3.96
CA LYS A 84 -5.66 -12.55 5.41
C LYS A 84 -4.59 -11.60 5.93
N VAL A 85 -4.80 -11.10 7.14
CA VAL A 85 -3.86 -10.23 7.86
C VAL A 85 -3.50 -10.89 9.17
N PHE A 86 -2.23 -10.77 9.57
CA PHE A 86 -1.73 -11.26 10.85
C PHE A 86 -1.07 -10.13 11.64
N PRO A 87 -1.21 -10.08 12.96
CA PRO A 87 -0.47 -9.14 13.78
C PRO A 87 0.98 -9.60 13.93
N LEU A 88 1.95 -8.72 13.65
CA LEU A 88 3.36 -8.90 13.96
C LEU A 88 3.95 -7.61 14.53
N THR A 89 4.79 -7.70 15.55
CA THR A 89 5.57 -6.56 16.05
C THR A 89 6.77 -6.28 15.16
N VAL A 90 7.31 -5.06 15.23
CA VAL A 90 8.57 -4.71 14.54
C VAL A 90 9.71 -5.62 14.96
N ALA A 91 9.76 -6.02 16.23
CA ALA A 91 10.76 -6.97 16.73
C ALA A 91 10.63 -8.36 16.08
N GLN A 92 9.40 -8.86 15.89
CA GLN A 92 9.14 -10.14 15.21
C GLN A 92 9.49 -10.07 13.71
N MET A 93 9.52 -8.88 13.13
CA MET A 93 9.93 -8.59 11.74
C MET A 93 11.41 -8.19 11.63
N GLY A 94 12.24 -8.46 12.64
CA GLY A 94 13.69 -8.21 12.53
C GLY A 94 14.12 -6.75 12.70
N GLY A 95 13.30 -5.91 13.33
CA GLY A 95 13.64 -4.53 13.69
C GLY A 95 13.17 -3.46 12.70
N ALA A 96 12.49 -3.86 11.62
CA ALA A 96 11.84 -2.98 10.66
C ALA A 96 10.43 -3.49 10.31
N ILE A 97 9.65 -2.70 9.57
CA ILE A 97 8.41 -3.20 8.96
C ILE A 97 8.84 -4.05 7.76
N ASP A 98 9.08 -5.34 8.01
CA ASP A 98 9.51 -6.33 7.03
C ASP A 98 8.58 -7.56 7.10
N PRO A 99 7.42 -7.50 6.43
CA PRO A 99 6.45 -8.58 6.44
C PRO A 99 7.05 -9.91 5.94
N PRO A 100 6.45 -11.07 6.23
CA PRO A 100 6.96 -12.34 5.69
C PRO A 100 6.97 -12.36 4.16
N THR A 101 8.13 -12.69 3.57
CA THR A 101 8.26 -12.89 2.12
C THR A 101 7.59 -14.18 1.67
N TYR A 102 7.38 -14.32 0.36
CA TYR A 102 6.89 -15.56 -0.23
C TYR A 102 7.80 -16.75 0.09
N THR A 103 7.19 -17.90 0.39
CA THR A 103 7.84 -19.22 0.38
C THR A 103 6.96 -20.19 -0.41
N ALA A 104 7.50 -21.30 -0.93
CA ALA A 104 6.70 -22.27 -1.68
C ALA A 104 5.43 -22.68 -0.90
N GLY A 105 4.26 -22.51 -1.52
CA GLY A 105 2.95 -22.78 -0.90
C GLY A 105 2.43 -21.72 0.07
N ARG A 106 3.15 -20.61 0.30
CA ARG A 106 2.74 -19.52 1.19
C ARG A 106 2.98 -18.15 0.55
N PRO A 107 1.94 -17.43 0.10
CA PRO A 107 2.08 -16.07 -0.44
C PRO A 107 2.61 -15.10 0.62
N SER A 108 3.20 -13.99 0.16
CA SER A 108 3.57 -12.88 1.04
C SER A 108 2.31 -12.09 1.42
N LEU A 109 1.84 -12.29 2.65
CA LEU A 109 0.58 -11.73 3.12
C LEU A 109 0.80 -10.43 3.90
N PRO A 110 -0.19 -9.51 3.90
CA PRO A 110 -0.13 -8.30 4.69
C PRO A 110 -0.12 -8.60 6.20
N VAL A 111 0.48 -7.70 6.97
CA VAL A 111 0.58 -7.78 8.43
C VAL A 111 0.13 -6.47 9.06
N ARG A 112 -0.58 -6.55 10.19
CA ARG A 112 -0.80 -5.39 11.06
C ARG A 112 0.45 -5.20 11.92
N VAL A 113 1.01 -4.00 11.93
CA VAL A 113 2.17 -3.68 12.78
C VAL A 113 1.68 -3.57 14.22
N ALA A 114 1.83 -4.64 14.99
CA ALA A 114 1.07 -4.86 16.21
C ALA A 114 1.39 -3.87 17.33
N ASP A 115 2.64 -3.40 17.35
CA ASP A 115 3.26 -2.48 18.30
C ASP A 115 3.30 -1.03 17.79
N ARG A 116 2.57 -0.72 16.71
CA ARG A 116 2.44 0.65 16.17
C ARG A 116 0.97 1.00 15.95
N GLY A 117 0.59 2.18 16.42
CA GLY A 117 -0.78 2.66 16.34
C GLY A 117 -1.73 1.84 17.20
N VAL A 118 -2.96 1.63 16.72
CA VAL A 118 -4.02 0.93 17.46
C VAL A 118 -4.65 -0.20 16.65
N GLN A 119 -5.47 -1.00 17.31
CA GLN A 119 -6.39 -1.92 16.65
C GLN A 119 -7.51 -1.16 15.93
N PRO A 120 -8.03 -1.70 14.81
CA PRO A 120 -9.20 -1.13 14.14
C PRO A 120 -10.43 -1.07 15.05
N ALA A 121 -11.11 0.07 15.06
CA ALA A 121 -12.41 0.30 15.71
C ALA A 121 -13.13 1.46 15.00
N SER A 122 -14.46 1.56 15.12
CA SER A 122 -15.20 2.71 14.57
C SER A 122 -14.82 4.02 15.26
N ASP A 123 -14.37 3.95 16.51
CA ASP A 123 -13.93 5.06 17.36
C ASP A 123 -12.43 4.98 17.72
N ALA A 124 -11.63 4.33 16.87
CA ALA A 124 -10.19 4.20 17.06
C ALA A 124 -9.55 5.58 17.27
N ALA A 125 -8.83 5.74 18.39
CA ALA A 125 -8.22 7.01 18.78
C ALA A 125 -6.94 7.36 18.00
N ASP A 126 -6.43 6.42 17.20
CA ASP A 126 -5.18 6.54 16.46
C ASP A 126 -5.28 5.74 15.13
N THR A 127 -4.17 5.67 14.39
CA THR A 127 -4.00 5.04 13.10
C THR A 127 -3.74 3.54 13.23
N VAL A 128 -4.30 2.76 12.31
CA VAL A 128 -3.96 1.36 12.07
C VAL A 128 -2.87 1.29 11.00
N TYR A 129 -1.76 0.60 11.29
CA TYR A 129 -0.67 0.40 10.33
C TYR A 129 -0.65 -1.02 9.77
N VAL A 130 -0.60 -1.13 8.45
CA VAL A 130 -0.50 -2.40 7.73
C VAL A 130 0.67 -2.35 6.77
N GLY A 131 1.52 -3.38 6.78
CA GLY A 131 2.63 -3.56 5.86
C GLY A 131 2.38 -4.75 4.93
N CYS A 132 2.84 -4.67 3.68
CA CYS A 132 2.86 -5.82 2.78
C CYS A 132 3.98 -5.71 1.75
N HIS A 133 4.56 -6.83 1.36
CA HIS A 133 5.50 -6.83 0.24
C HIS A 133 4.80 -6.82 -1.12
N THR A 134 5.50 -6.21 -2.06
CA THR A 134 5.25 -6.31 -3.50
C THR A 134 6.51 -6.83 -4.17
N SER A 135 6.36 -7.33 -5.40
CA SER A 135 7.49 -7.87 -6.17
C SER A 135 7.38 -7.49 -7.63
N ALA A 136 8.42 -6.83 -8.13
CA ALA A 136 8.59 -6.56 -9.56
C ALA A 136 8.83 -7.83 -10.39
N ARG A 137 9.26 -8.93 -9.74
CA ARG A 137 9.67 -10.17 -10.41
C ARG A 137 8.60 -11.27 -10.38
N ASN A 138 7.58 -11.13 -9.53
CA ASN A 138 6.57 -12.16 -9.31
C ASN A 138 5.17 -11.56 -9.43
N GLY A 139 4.19 -12.40 -9.75
CA GLY A 139 2.80 -12.00 -9.87
C GLY A 139 2.05 -11.89 -8.54
N ALA A 140 0.79 -11.49 -8.63
CA ALA A 140 -0.13 -11.37 -7.50
C ALA A 140 -0.49 -12.70 -6.83
N ASP A 141 -0.25 -13.83 -7.51
CA ASP A 141 -0.36 -15.17 -6.94
C ASP A 141 0.61 -15.39 -5.77
N ARG A 142 1.82 -14.81 -5.86
CA ARG A 142 2.86 -14.89 -4.82
C ARG A 142 2.90 -13.65 -3.94
N TYR A 143 2.64 -12.49 -4.52
CA TYR A 143 2.64 -11.18 -3.86
C TYR A 143 1.31 -10.46 -4.11
N PRO A 144 0.23 -10.84 -3.40
CA PRO A 144 -1.13 -10.31 -3.63
C PRO A 144 -1.22 -8.78 -3.63
N CYS A 145 -0.40 -8.09 -2.82
CA CYS A 145 -0.41 -6.64 -2.74
C CYS A 145 0.08 -5.94 -4.03
N ASN A 146 0.65 -6.67 -5.00
CA ASN A 146 0.97 -6.13 -6.31
C ASN A 146 -0.24 -5.50 -7.00
N VAL A 147 -1.45 -6.01 -6.76
CA VAL A 147 -2.68 -5.46 -7.40
C VAL A 147 -3.09 -4.10 -6.83
N LEU A 148 -2.56 -3.70 -5.66
CA LEU A 148 -2.90 -2.44 -5.01
C LEU A 148 -2.08 -1.27 -5.59
N ILE A 149 -0.85 -1.54 -6.04
CA ILE A 149 0.09 -0.52 -6.51
C ILE A 149 -0.50 0.28 -7.67
N ARG A 150 -0.67 1.59 -7.46
CA ARG A 150 -1.11 2.57 -8.48
C ARG A 150 -2.47 2.28 -9.12
N ARG A 151 -3.25 1.36 -8.54
CA ARG A 151 -4.62 1.03 -8.97
C ARG A 151 -5.69 1.48 -7.97
N VAL A 152 -5.30 1.66 -6.71
CA VAL A 152 -6.16 2.20 -5.66
C VAL A 152 -6.23 3.72 -5.78
N ALA A 153 -7.44 4.26 -5.80
CA ALA A 153 -7.73 5.69 -5.95
C ALA A 153 -8.51 6.27 -4.75
N PRO A 154 -8.47 7.60 -4.53
CA PRO A 154 -9.39 8.26 -3.62
C PRO A 154 -10.85 7.86 -3.86
N GLY A 155 -11.59 7.57 -2.79
CA GLY A 155 -12.97 7.11 -2.83
C GLY A 155 -13.13 5.58 -2.84
N ASP A 156 -12.07 4.82 -3.15
CA ASP A 156 -12.11 3.36 -3.06
C ASP A 156 -12.36 2.90 -1.62
N ARG A 157 -13.01 1.73 -1.48
CA ARG A 157 -13.31 1.14 -0.17
C ARG A 157 -12.28 0.07 0.18
N ILE A 158 -11.72 0.17 1.38
CA ILE A 158 -10.98 -0.91 2.03
C ILE A 158 -11.90 -1.52 3.09
N VAL A 159 -12.29 -2.79 2.89
CA VAL A 159 -13.11 -3.53 3.84
C VAL A 159 -12.19 -4.30 4.77
N ALA A 160 -12.22 -3.95 6.05
CA ALA A 160 -11.42 -4.56 7.10
C ALA A 160 -12.31 -5.44 7.99
N THR A 161 -12.10 -6.75 7.94
CA THR A 161 -12.78 -7.69 8.83
C THR A 161 -11.92 -7.93 10.05
N THR A 162 -12.47 -7.62 11.22
CA THR A 162 -11.89 -7.89 12.53
C THR A 162 -12.62 -9.04 13.21
N ASP A 163 -12.14 -9.47 14.37
CA ASP A 163 -12.91 -10.36 15.25
C ASP A 163 -14.07 -9.67 15.98
N ALA A 164 -14.12 -8.33 15.99
CA ALA A 164 -15.21 -7.53 16.57
C ALA A 164 -16.29 -7.10 15.55
N GLY A 165 -16.03 -7.29 14.25
CA GLY A 165 -16.93 -6.89 13.17
C GLY A 165 -16.19 -6.36 11.94
N THR A 166 -16.93 -5.78 11.00
CA THR A 166 -16.39 -5.29 9.73
C THR A 166 -16.42 -3.77 9.67
N LEU A 167 -15.26 -3.16 9.41
CA LEU A 167 -15.10 -1.74 9.17
C LEU A 167 -14.94 -1.49 7.66
N THR A 168 -15.50 -0.39 7.17
CA THR A 168 -15.22 0.10 5.82
C THR A 168 -14.47 1.42 5.92
N TYR A 169 -13.23 1.42 5.44
CA TYR A 169 -12.45 2.63 5.26
C TYR A 169 -12.65 3.15 3.84
N THR A 170 -12.65 4.47 3.68
CA THR A 170 -12.60 5.14 2.38
C THR A 170 -11.19 5.67 2.16
N VAL A 171 -10.58 5.31 1.04
CA VAL A 171 -9.27 5.83 0.63
C VAL A 171 -9.37 7.33 0.44
N THR A 172 -8.52 8.08 1.11
CA THR A 172 -8.46 9.53 0.98
C THR A 172 -7.44 9.94 -0.08
N HIS A 173 -6.26 9.34 -0.07
CA HIS A 173 -5.22 9.56 -1.07
C HIS A 173 -4.14 8.47 -1.03
N THR A 174 -3.26 8.52 -2.02
CA THR A 174 -2.08 7.65 -2.15
C THR A 174 -0.85 8.47 -2.51
N ARG A 175 0.34 8.00 -2.17
CA ARG A 175 1.60 8.62 -2.61
C ARG A 175 2.78 7.66 -2.57
N SER A 176 3.81 8.04 -3.31
CA SER A 176 5.13 7.40 -3.29
C SER A 176 6.06 8.17 -2.35
N ILE A 177 6.73 7.48 -1.43
CA ILE A 177 7.64 8.05 -0.42
C ILE A 177 8.98 7.34 -0.50
N ALA A 178 10.07 8.07 -0.76
CA ALA A 178 11.40 7.46 -0.85
C ALA A 178 11.77 6.73 0.45
N TYR A 179 12.52 5.62 0.35
CA TYR A 179 12.89 4.82 1.52
C TYR A 179 13.65 5.62 2.59
N GLY A 180 14.50 6.55 2.16
CA GLY A 180 15.26 7.42 3.06
C GLY A 180 14.40 8.39 3.86
N ASP A 181 13.22 8.75 3.33
CA ASP A 181 12.32 9.74 3.94
C ASP A 181 11.21 9.07 4.76
N PHE A 182 10.89 7.81 4.45
CA PHE A 182 9.73 7.11 5.00
C PHE A 182 9.73 7.06 6.53
N ALA A 183 10.88 6.84 7.19
CA ALA A 183 10.95 6.76 8.65
C ALA A 183 10.66 8.11 9.35
N GLY A 184 10.91 9.23 8.67
CA GLY A 184 10.69 10.58 9.20
C GLY A 184 9.41 11.24 8.70
N ASP A 185 8.62 10.54 7.89
CA ASP A 185 7.47 11.11 7.22
C ASP A 185 6.30 11.39 8.19
N GLU A 186 6.08 12.67 8.52
CA GLU A 186 5.13 13.10 9.54
C GLU A 186 3.68 12.70 9.22
N GLU A 187 3.26 12.77 7.96
CA GLU A 187 1.91 12.39 7.58
C GLU A 187 1.65 10.90 7.79
N THR A 188 2.60 10.02 7.44
CA THR A 188 2.48 8.59 7.67
C THR A 188 2.32 8.32 9.17
N TRP A 189 3.17 8.94 10.00
CA TRP A 189 3.30 8.56 11.39
C TRP A 189 2.45 9.37 12.39
N ARG A 190 1.78 10.45 11.96
CA ARG A 190 0.96 11.26 12.88
C ARG A 190 -0.13 10.43 13.57
N VAL A 191 -0.46 10.79 14.79
CA VAL A 191 -1.65 10.24 15.46
C VAL A 191 -2.88 10.83 14.80
N GLN A 192 -3.70 9.98 14.18
CA GLN A 192 -4.95 10.39 13.56
C GLN A 192 -6.03 9.34 13.85
N PRO A 193 -7.13 9.72 14.54
CA PRO A 193 -8.25 8.84 14.80
C PRO A 193 -8.84 8.25 13.52
N ARG A 194 -9.33 7.00 13.62
CA ARG A 194 -10.08 6.30 12.56
C ARG A 194 -9.33 6.15 11.23
N ARG A 195 -8.00 6.30 11.23
CA ARG A 195 -7.18 6.22 10.02
C ARG A 195 -6.59 4.82 9.84
N LEU A 196 -6.42 4.39 8.60
CA LEU A 196 -5.62 3.25 8.19
C LEU A 196 -4.53 3.72 7.23
N VAL A 197 -3.31 3.25 7.46
CA VAL A 197 -2.15 3.45 6.59
C VAL A 197 -1.69 2.07 6.12
N PHE A 198 -1.71 1.86 4.80
CA PHE A 198 -1.27 0.62 4.18
C PHE A 198 -0.03 0.88 3.31
N VAL A 199 1.09 0.29 3.72
CA VAL A 199 2.42 0.52 3.16
C VAL A 199 2.89 -0.71 2.40
N MET A 200 3.50 -0.49 1.25
CA MET A 200 4.11 -1.51 0.40
C MET A 200 5.21 -0.90 -0.46
N CYS A 201 6.13 -1.70 -1.02
CA CYS A 201 7.15 -1.17 -1.93
C CYS A 201 6.49 -0.67 -3.23
N ASP A 202 6.90 0.50 -3.73
CA ASP A 202 6.39 1.06 -4.98
C ASP A 202 7.08 0.39 -6.19
N ILE A 203 6.27 0.15 -7.23
CA ILE A 203 6.68 -0.47 -8.48
C ILE A 203 6.19 0.41 -9.63
N VAL A 204 7.12 0.87 -10.46
CA VAL A 204 6.87 1.68 -11.65
C VAL A 204 7.43 0.92 -12.85
N ASP A 205 6.60 0.73 -13.88
CA ASP A 205 6.99 0.04 -15.12
C ASP A 205 7.66 -1.32 -14.88
N GLY A 206 7.12 -2.08 -13.92
CA GLY A 206 7.63 -3.40 -13.56
C GLY A 206 8.98 -3.38 -12.83
N ARG A 207 9.38 -2.24 -12.25
CA ARG A 207 10.64 -2.09 -11.50
C ARG A 207 10.38 -1.43 -10.15
N GLY A 208 11.09 -1.88 -9.12
CA GLY A 208 11.15 -1.14 -7.86
C GLY A 208 11.85 0.19 -8.07
N ASN A 209 11.32 1.28 -7.52
CA ASN A 209 11.82 2.63 -7.72
C ASN A 209 12.52 3.25 -6.49
N GLY A 210 12.76 2.46 -5.43
CA GLY A 210 13.40 2.97 -4.21
C GLY A 210 12.46 3.73 -3.27
N ALA A 211 11.15 3.52 -3.41
CA ALA A 211 10.13 4.17 -2.61
C ALA A 211 9.07 3.18 -2.11
N ASN A 212 8.31 3.60 -1.10
CA ASN A 212 7.10 2.94 -0.63
C ASN A 212 5.89 3.60 -1.30
N TRP A 213 4.95 2.79 -1.77
CA TRP A 213 3.59 3.22 -2.11
C TRP A 213 2.74 3.14 -0.85
N VAL A 214 2.15 4.26 -0.46
CA VAL A 214 1.36 4.37 0.76
C VAL A 214 -0.07 4.74 0.41
N VAL A 215 -1.01 3.97 0.94
CA VAL A 215 -2.46 4.21 0.85
C VAL A 215 -2.95 4.72 2.19
N TYR A 216 -3.63 5.86 2.17
CA TYR A 216 -4.29 6.45 3.34
C TYR A 216 -5.78 6.28 3.20
N ALA A 217 -6.43 5.80 4.25
CA ALA A 217 -7.87 5.63 4.28
C ALA A 217 -8.42 5.97 5.67
N GLU A 218 -9.70 6.29 5.76
CA GLU A 218 -10.35 6.62 7.03
C GLU A 218 -11.75 6.03 7.12
N VAL A 219 -12.19 5.73 8.35
CA VAL A 219 -13.61 5.45 8.59
C VAL A 219 -14.35 6.80 8.49
N PRO A 220 -15.34 6.95 7.60
CA PRO A 220 -16.11 8.19 7.46
C PRO A 220 -16.82 8.58 8.77
#